data_AF-A0A9W7XX56-F1
#
_entry.id   AF-A0A9W7XX56-F1
#
_cell.length_a   1.000
_cell.length_b   1.000
_cell.length_c   1.000
_cell.angle_alpha   90.00
_cell.angle_beta   90.00
_cell.angle_gamma   90.00
#
_symmetry.space_group_name_H-M   'P 1'
#
loop_
_entity.id
_entity.type
_entity.pdbx_description
1 polymer ?
#
loop_
_entity_poly.entity_id
_entity_poly.type
_entity_poly.pdbx_seq_one_letter_code
_entity_poly.pdbx_strand_id
1 'polypeptide(L)'
;MNCRMPSLTSDLINNADPFSVKSGDDVMIEWRYGTSLSSPVIEEHHIGPCLFYMASVPKGNATPQWFKIAQDGYSNDQWCVSKLIANNGIQNVTIPENLKAGNYLLRAEVIGLQLAGELYGTSTTAGAQFYMNCVHLTVTGNGKVVPSGEGLFSFPSDTYLATSPGIYYKETDPTKYQFPGPAVYEF
;
A
#
# COMPACT_ATOMS: atom_id res chain seq x y z
N MET A 1 1.36 2.28 10.97
CA MET A 1 1.53 0.98 10.28
C MET A 1 0.19 0.44 9.77
N ASN A 2 -0.88 0.36 10.58
CA ASN A 2 -2.21 -0.05 10.09
C ASN A 2 -2.83 1.01 9.15
N CYS A 3 -3.45 2.05 9.69
CA CYS A 3 -3.99 3.18 8.94
C CYS A 3 -3.67 4.45 9.75
N ARG A 4 -2.92 5.41 9.21
CA ARG A 4 -2.68 6.70 9.87
C ARG A 4 -2.36 7.77 8.83
N MET A 5 -3.19 8.82 8.79
CA MET A 5 -2.84 10.08 8.09
C MET A 5 -1.74 10.81 8.86
N PRO A 6 -0.67 11.24 8.17
CA PRO A 6 -0.54 12.67 7.91
C PRO A 6 -0.09 13.00 6.47
N SER A 7 -0.59 14.15 5.99
CA SER A 7 -0.14 14.94 4.83
C SER A 7 -0.29 14.40 3.40
N LEU A 8 -0.98 13.29 3.13
CA LEU A 8 -1.50 13.01 1.78
C LEU A 8 -2.96 12.58 1.94
N THR A 9 -3.93 13.43 1.62
CA THR A 9 -5.33 12.98 1.61
C THR A 9 -5.66 12.41 0.25
N SER A 10 -5.99 11.12 0.21
CA SER A 10 -6.78 10.62 -0.91
C SER A 10 -8.19 11.18 -0.74
N ASP A 11 -8.70 11.90 -1.74
CA ASP A 11 -10.02 12.55 -1.72
C ASP A 11 -11.21 11.58 -1.60
N LEU A 12 -10.95 10.27 -1.51
CA LEU A 12 -11.93 9.24 -1.16
C LEU A 12 -12.24 9.15 0.35
N ILE A 13 -11.54 9.91 1.22
CA ILE A 13 -11.59 9.72 2.68
C ILE A 13 -12.72 10.50 3.40
N ASN A 14 -13.45 11.42 2.74
CA ASN A 14 -14.46 12.24 3.42
C ASN A 14 -15.92 11.75 3.30
N ASN A 15 -16.19 10.66 2.58
CA ASN A 15 -17.51 10.05 2.62
C ASN A 15 -17.53 8.94 3.67
N ALA A 16 -18.40 9.12 4.68
CA ALA A 16 -18.69 8.10 5.69
C ALA A 16 -19.31 6.81 5.09
N ASP A 17 -19.61 6.82 3.79
CA ASP A 17 -20.21 5.71 3.06
C ASP A 17 -19.15 4.91 2.31
N PRO A 18 -19.12 3.57 2.46
CA PRO A 18 -18.19 2.71 1.75
C PRO A 18 -18.41 2.77 0.23
N PHE A 19 -17.32 2.91 -0.52
CA PHE A 19 -17.36 2.91 -1.98
C PHE A 19 -17.62 1.48 -2.48
N SER A 20 -18.65 1.31 -3.32
CA SER A 20 -19.05 -0.01 -3.83
C SER A 20 -18.30 -0.37 -5.10
N VAL A 21 -17.70 -1.56 -5.14
CA VAL A 21 -16.92 -2.09 -6.28
C VAL A 21 -17.27 -3.55 -6.52
N LYS A 22 -17.06 -4.08 -7.73
CA LYS A 22 -17.12 -5.53 -7.99
C LYS A 22 -15.73 -6.14 -7.84
N SER A 23 -15.67 -7.44 -7.56
CA SER A 23 -14.43 -8.20 -7.76
C SER A 23 -14.00 -8.09 -9.23
N GLY A 24 -12.72 -7.82 -9.48
CA GLY A 24 -12.16 -7.56 -10.82
C GLY A 24 -12.23 -6.11 -11.29
N ASP A 25 -12.93 -5.22 -10.58
CA ASP A 25 -12.91 -3.79 -10.93
C ASP A 25 -11.58 -3.15 -10.54
N ASP A 26 -11.15 -2.16 -11.31
CA ASP A 26 -10.04 -1.28 -10.94
C ASP A 26 -10.53 -0.16 -10.01
N VAL A 27 -9.81 0.03 -8.91
CA VAL A 27 -9.93 1.19 -8.02
C VAL A 27 -8.80 2.16 -8.32
N MET A 28 -9.17 3.39 -8.61
CA MET A 28 -8.23 4.48 -8.81
C MET A 28 -7.87 5.14 -7.49
N ILE A 29 -6.59 5.24 -7.21
CA ILE A 29 -6.02 5.90 -6.03
C ILE A 29 -5.27 7.13 -6.50
N GLU A 30 -5.59 8.27 -5.89
CA GLU A 30 -4.93 9.54 -6.16
C GLU A 30 -4.05 9.97 -4.98
N TRP A 31 -2.80 10.28 -5.28
CA TRP A 31 -1.78 10.71 -4.33
C TRP A 31 -1.45 12.19 -4.52
N ARG A 32 -1.54 12.97 -3.44
CA ARG A 32 -1.29 14.42 -3.43
C ARG A 32 -0.64 14.86 -2.13
N TYR A 33 0.32 15.76 -2.22
CA TYR A 33 0.88 16.51 -1.11
C TYR A 33 -0.18 17.40 -0.43
N GLY A 34 -0.50 17.11 0.82
CA GLY A 34 -1.58 17.78 1.54
C GLY A 34 -2.96 17.37 1.03
N THR A 35 -3.87 18.34 0.94
CA THR A 35 -5.30 18.11 0.64
C THR A 35 -5.81 18.71 -0.67
N SER A 36 -4.94 19.37 -1.44
CA SER A 36 -5.36 19.97 -2.70
C SER A 36 -5.09 19.00 -3.85
N LEU A 37 -6.07 18.81 -4.73
CA LEU A 37 -5.88 18.13 -6.01
C LEU A 37 -4.86 18.83 -6.92
N SER A 38 -4.62 20.13 -6.70
CA SER A 38 -3.59 20.90 -7.42
C SER A 38 -2.19 20.75 -6.83
N SER A 39 -2.04 20.07 -5.69
CA SER A 39 -0.75 19.88 -5.05
C SER A 39 0.13 18.91 -5.84
N PRO A 40 1.47 19.03 -5.70
CA PRO A 40 2.38 18.02 -6.25
C PRO A 40 2.08 16.64 -5.64
N VAL A 41 2.50 15.58 -6.32
CA VAL A 41 2.24 14.19 -5.91
C VAL A 41 3.10 13.81 -4.70
N ILE A 42 4.41 13.76 -4.92
CA ILE A 42 5.50 13.44 -4.00
C ILE A 42 6.78 13.96 -4.66
N GLU A 43 7.79 14.34 -3.89
CA GLU A 43 9.05 14.84 -4.46
C GLU A 43 9.83 13.71 -5.15
N GLU A 44 10.40 13.98 -6.32
CA GLU A 44 11.05 12.99 -7.21
C GLU A 44 12.19 12.20 -6.58
N HIS A 45 12.88 12.79 -5.59
CA HIS A 45 13.97 12.11 -4.88
C HIS A 45 13.48 10.96 -3.98
N HIS A 46 12.18 10.85 -3.72
CA HIS A 46 11.61 9.69 -3.04
C HIS A 46 11.59 8.51 -4.01
N ILE A 47 12.52 7.58 -3.83
CA ILE A 47 12.52 6.31 -4.55
C ILE A 47 11.83 5.25 -3.71
N GLY A 48 11.22 4.25 -4.36
CA GLY A 48 10.76 3.05 -3.68
C GLY A 48 9.46 2.47 -4.23
N PRO A 49 8.98 1.40 -3.59
CA PRO A 49 7.84 0.64 -4.09
C PRO A 49 6.50 1.26 -3.70
N CYS A 50 5.45 0.76 -4.35
CA CYS A 50 4.08 0.87 -3.91
C CYS A 50 3.52 -0.50 -3.57
N LEU A 51 2.76 -0.61 -2.50
CA LEU A 51 2.18 -1.86 -2.01
C LEU A 51 0.70 -1.66 -1.71
N PHE A 52 -0.10 -2.66 -2.05
CA PHE A 52 -1.55 -2.64 -1.87
C PHE A 52 -1.99 -3.88 -1.14
N TYR A 53 -2.82 -3.67 -0.12
CA TYR A 53 -3.31 -4.72 0.75
C TYR A 53 -4.81 -4.58 0.94
N MET A 54 -5.50 -5.70 1.10
CA MET A 54 -6.88 -5.69 1.54
C MET A 54 -7.04 -6.51 2.82
N ALA A 55 -8.05 -6.17 3.61
CA ALA A 55 -8.47 -6.94 4.77
C ALA A 55 -9.99 -6.91 4.84
N SER A 56 -10.64 -8.03 5.19
CA SER A 56 -12.05 -7.99 5.57
C SER A 56 -12.20 -7.08 6.78
N VAL A 57 -13.23 -6.24 6.81
CA VAL A 57 -13.51 -5.41 7.98
C VAL A 57 -13.76 -6.35 9.18
N PRO A 58 -12.95 -6.25 10.25
CA PRO A 58 -13.06 -7.15 11.38
C PRO A 58 -14.37 -6.93 12.15
N LYS A 59 -14.88 -7.98 12.79
CA LYS A 59 -15.98 -7.84 13.75
C LYS A 59 -15.45 -7.30 15.07
N GLY A 60 -16.07 -6.24 15.60
CA GLY A 60 -15.66 -5.63 16.86
C GLY A 60 -14.23 -5.06 16.81
N ASN A 61 -13.46 -5.26 17.88
CA ASN A 61 -12.10 -4.72 18.01
C ASN A 61 -11.00 -5.68 17.53
N ALA A 62 -11.33 -6.67 16.70
CA ALA A 62 -10.34 -7.62 16.21
C ALA A 62 -9.32 -6.95 15.28
N THR A 63 -8.07 -7.43 15.30
CA THR A 63 -7.01 -6.93 14.43
C THR A 63 -7.28 -7.35 12.97
N PRO A 64 -7.29 -6.42 12.00
CA PRO A 64 -7.46 -6.76 10.60
C PRO A 64 -6.41 -7.78 10.13
N GLN A 65 -6.86 -8.81 9.43
CA GLN A 65 -5.99 -9.76 8.73
C GLN A 65 -5.84 -9.28 7.30
N TRP A 66 -4.65 -8.77 6.98
CA TRP A 66 -4.29 -8.23 5.68
C TRP A 66 -3.76 -9.31 4.77
N PHE A 67 -4.04 -9.18 3.48
CA PHE A 67 -3.40 -9.90 2.38
C PHE A 67 -2.95 -8.89 1.34
N LYS A 68 -1.78 -9.13 0.72
CA LYS A 68 -1.26 -8.26 -0.34
C LYS A 68 -1.99 -8.58 -1.65
N ILE A 69 -2.49 -7.57 -2.35
CA ILE A 69 -3.20 -7.73 -3.62
C ILE A 69 -2.36 -7.28 -4.82
N ALA A 70 -1.43 -6.36 -4.61
CA ALA A 70 -0.52 -5.88 -5.64
C ALA A 70 0.73 -5.26 -5.02
N GLN A 71 1.81 -5.22 -5.80
CA GLN A 71 3.03 -4.48 -5.48
C GLN A 71 3.71 -4.03 -6.78
N ASP A 72 4.30 -2.85 -6.76
CA ASP A 72 5.12 -2.33 -7.85
C ASP A 72 6.45 -1.84 -7.27
N GLY A 73 7.55 -2.36 -7.78
CA GLY A 73 8.91 -2.09 -7.31
C GLY A 73 9.74 -1.42 -8.40
N TYR A 74 11.02 -1.77 -8.48
CA TYR A 74 11.88 -1.30 -9.56
C TYR A 74 11.71 -2.14 -10.82
N SER A 75 11.34 -1.51 -11.93
CA SER A 75 11.23 -2.14 -13.25
C SER A 75 11.32 -1.09 -14.35
N ASN A 76 11.86 -1.46 -15.52
CA ASN A 76 12.07 -0.55 -16.66
C ASN A 76 12.80 0.75 -16.24
N ASP A 77 13.87 0.58 -15.46
CA ASP A 77 14.70 1.66 -14.90
C ASP A 77 13.97 2.66 -13.99
N GLN A 78 12.78 2.32 -13.51
CA GLN A 78 11.93 3.20 -12.71
C GLN A 78 11.39 2.50 -11.45
N TRP A 79 11.38 3.24 -10.34
CA TRP A 79 10.61 2.87 -9.16
C TRP A 79 9.13 3.20 -9.35
N CYS A 80 8.26 2.58 -8.56
CA CYS A 80 6.84 2.91 -8.56
C CYS A 80 6.57 4.41 -8.34
N VAL A 81 7.34 5.07 -7.45
CA VAL A 81 7.18 6.52 -7.22
C VAL A 81 7.41 7.34 -8.49
N SER A 82 8.39 6.99 -9.32
CA SER A 82 8.65 7.69 -10.59
C SER A 82 7.46 7.54 -11.56
N LYS A 83 6.90 6.33 -11.66
CA LYS A 83 5.70 6.06 -12.47
C LYS A 83 4.48 6.80 -11.94
N LEU A 84 4.33 6.87 -10.63
CA LEU A 84 3.26 7.58 -9.94
C LEU A 84 3.32 9.09 -10.26
N ILE A 85 4.50 9.71 -10.18
CA ILE A 85 4.69 11.12 -10.56
C ILE A 85 4.36 11.32 -12.04
N ALA A 86 4.89 10.47 -12.92
CA ALA A 86 4.64 10.55 -14.36
C ALA A 86 3.15 10.42 -14.71
N ASN A 87 2.40 9.64 -13.94
CA ASN A 87 0.95 9.47 -14.09
C ASN A 87 0.14 10.47 -13.26
N ASN A 88 0.71 11.63 -12.92
CA ASN A 88 0.05 12.69 -12.15
C ASN A 88 -0.60 12.19 -10.85
N GLY A 89 0.08 11.31 -10.13
CA GLY A 89 -0.35 10.78 -8.84
C GLY A 89 -1.49 9.76 -8.91
N ILE A 90 -1.85 9.27 -10.10
CA ILE A 90 -2.90 8.27 -10.27
C ILE A 90 -2.31 6.87 -10.30
N GLN A 91 -2.89 5.95 -9.54
CA GLN A 91 -2.57 4.52 -9.53
C GLN A 91 -3.84 3.70 -9.60
N ASN A 92 -3.89 2.75 -10.54
CA ASN A 92 -4.99 1.79 -10.62
C ASN A 92 -4.61 0.51 -9.87
N VAL A 93 -5.56 0.00 -9.11
CA VAL A 93 -5.41 -1.24 -8.35
C VAL A 93 -6.63 -2.12 -8.61
N THR A 94 -6.40 -3.29 -9.19
CA THR A 94 -7.46 -4.25 -9.46
C THR A 94 -7.88 -4.94 -8.15
N ILE A 95 -9.18 -4.91 -7.86
CA ILE A 95 -9.76 -5.71 -6.79
C ILE A 95 -9.71 -7.17 -7.22
N PRO A 96 -9.21 -8.09 -6.38
CA PRO A 96 -9.02 -9.48 -6.80
C PRO A 96 -10.28 -10.12 -7.38
N GLU A 97 -10.11 -10.83 -8.49
CA GLU A 97 -11.19 -11.61 -9.08
C GLU A 97 -11.69 -12.67 -8.09
N ASN A 98 -12.98 -13.02 -8.19
CA ASN A 98 -13.63 -14.01 -7.34
C ASN A 98 -13.56 -13.75 -5.82
N LEU A 99 -13.05 -12.60 -5.37
CA LEU A 99 -13.08 -12.20 -3.96
C LEU A 99 -14.54 -12.18 -3.47
N LYS A 100 -14.79 -12.83 -2.34
CA LYS A 100 -16.13 -12.90 -1.77
C LYS A 100 -16.65 -11.50 -1.44
N ALA A 101 -17.90 -11.22 -1.82
CA ALA A 101 -18.57 -9.99 -1.47
C ALA A 101 -18.58 -9.72 0.04
N GLY A 102 -18.42 -8.46 0.42
CA GLY A 102 -18.31 -8.03 1.82
C GLY A 102 -17.67 -6.65 1.96
N ASN A 103 -17.52 -6.21 3.21
CA ASN A 103 -16.85 -4.94 3.51
C ASN A 103 -15.36 -5.20 3.72
N TYR A 104 -14.52 -4.43 3.02
CA TYR A 104 -13.07 -4.54 3.07
C TYR A 104 -12.44 -3.18 3.36
N LEU A 105 -11.27 -3.22 3.98
CA LEU A 105 -10.31 -2.12 3.97
C LEU A 105 -9.36 -2.34 2.80
N LEU A 106 -9.13 -1.31 1.99
CA LEU A 106 -8.03 -1.25 1.02
C LEU A 106 -6.96 -0.33 1.59
N ARG A 107 -5.74 -0.84 1.81
CA ARG A 107 -4.58 -0.07 2.24
C ARG A 107 -3.63 0.11 1.08
N ALA A 108 -3.38 1.36 0.72
CA ALA A 108 -2.39 1.75 -0.28
C ALA A 108 -1.18 2.34 0.43
N GLU A 109 0.03 1.97 0.01
CA GLU A 109 1.27 2.39 0.63
C GLU A 109 2.35 2.71 -0.39
N VAL A 110 3.09 3.78 -0.13
CA VAL A 110 4.39 4.07 -0.74
C VAL A 110 5.45 3.98 0.37
N ILE A 111 6.58 3.34 0.07
CA ILE A 111 7.75 3.32 0.96
C ILE A 111 8.88 4.13 0.31
N GLY A 112 9.22 5.28 0.88
CA GLY A 112 10.39 6.06 0.51
C GLY A 112 11.67 5.43 1.07
N LEU A 113 12.60 5.07 0.19
CA LEU A 113 13.84 4.36 0.49
C LEU A 113 15.10 5.24 0.39
N GLN A 114 14.96 6.51 0.04
CA GLN A 114 16.08 7.42 -0.21
C GLN A 114 17.01 7.63 0.99
N LEU A 115 16.52 7.36 2.20
CA LEU A 115 17.29 7.44 3.47
C LEU A 115 17.29 6.11 4.24
N ALA A 116 16.87 5.02 3.59
CA ALA A 116 16.66 3.71 4.20
C ALA A 116 17.94 2.87 4.38
N GLY A 117 19.10 3.36 3.91
CA GLY A 117 20.40 2.73 4.16
C GLY A 117 20.89 2.85 5.61
N GLU A 118 20.23 3.70 6.40
CA GLU A 118 20.45 3.91 7.83
C GLU A 118 19.16 3.61 8.61
N LEU A 119 19.30 3.08 9.83
CA LEU A 119 18.14 2.80 10.68
C LEU A 119 17.62 4.10 11.31
N TYR A 120 16.31 4.23 11.44
CA TYR A 120 15.70 5.33 12.18
C TYR A 120 16.28 5.41 13.61
N GLY A 121 16.58 6.63 14.05
CA GLY A 121 17.23 6.89 15.35
C GLY A 121 18.75 7.00 15.30
N THR A 122 19.39 6.70 14.16
CA THR A 122 20.82 7.03 13.92
C THR A 122 21.01 8.51 13.57
N SER A 123 20.04 9.11 12.88
CA SER A 123 19.89 10.55 12.68
C SER A 123 18.39 10.90 12.59
N THR A 124 18.04 12.19 12.59
CA THR A 124 16.65 12.65 12.44
C THR A 124 16.09 12.45 11.03
N THR A 125 16.94 12.19 10.05
CA THR A 125 16.56 11.99 8.64
C THR A 125 16.69 10.54 8.19
N ALA A 126 17.32 9.66 8.98
CA ALA A 126 17.52 8.26 8.64
C ALA A 126 16.23 7.41 8.68
N GLY A 127 16.18 6.39 7.84
CA GLY A 127 15.15 5.36 7.82
C GLY A 127 14.24 5.41 6.60
N ALA A 128 13.55 4.31 6.35
CA ALA A 128 12.47 4.26 5.38
C ALA A 128 11.29 5.14 5.83
N GLN A 129 10.66 5.80 4.86
CA GLN A 129 9.53 6.69 5.07
C GLN A 129 8.27 6.00 4.53
N PHE A 130 7.23 5.90 5.35
CA PHE A 130 6.04 5.15 4.99
C PHE A 130 4.85 6.09 4.82
N TYR A 131 4.25 6.10 3.62
CA TYR A 131 3.07 6.89 3.29
C TYR A 131 1.92 5.93 3.01
N MET A 132 0.93 5.84 3.91
CA MET A 132 -0.18 4.91 3.71
C MET A 132 -1.52 5.48 4.13
N ASN A 133 -2.55 5.09 3.39
CA ASN A 133 -3.93 5.41 3.68
C ASN A 133 -4.81 4.16 3.51
N CYS A 134 -5.98 4.18 4.15
CA CYS A 134 -6.96 3.12 4.06
C CYS A 134 -8.29 3.67 3.55
N VAL A 135 -8.94 2.93 2.65
CA VAL A 135 -10.26 3.23 2.09
C VAL A 135 -11.22 2.09 2.47
N HIS A 136 -12.45 2.45 2.82
CA HIS A 136 -13.52 1.49 3.07
C HIS A 136 -14.23 1.14 1.76
N LEU A 137 -14.25 -0.14 1.42
CA LEU A 137 -14.89 -0.66 0.22
C LEU A 137 -15.99 -1.64 0.57
N THR A 138 -17.08 -1.63 -0.19
CA THR A 138 -18.04 -2.73 -0.24
C THR A 138 -17.84 -3.47 -1.56
N VAL A 139 -17.21 -4.65 -1.48
CA VAL A 139 -17.04 -5.55 -2.62
C VAL A 139 -18.36 -6.28 -2.86
N THR A 140 -18.81 -6.26 -4.10
CA THR A 140 -20.06 -6.85 -4.59
C THR A 140 -19.81 -7.93 -5.62
N GLY A 141 -20.84 -8.73 -5.94
CA GLY A 141 -20.76 -9.83 -6.90
C GLY A 141 -20.85 -11.20 -6.26
N ASN A 142 -20.55 -12.23 -7.03
CA ASN A 142 -20.76 -13.64 -6.66
C ASN A 142 -19.48 -14.40 -6.29
N GLY A 143 -18.37 -13.67 -6.11
CA GLY A 143 -17.08 -14.23 -5.72
C GLY A 143 -17.19 -15.15 -4.49
N LYS A 144 -16.30 -16.14 -4.42
CA LYS A 144 -16.32 -17.21 -3.41
C LYS A 144 -15.04 -17.29 -2.60
N VAL A 145 -13.95 -16.67 -3.07
CA VAL A 145 -12.64 -16.74 -2.43
C VAL A 145 -12.66 -15.92 -1.15
N VAL A 146 -12.33 -16.57 -0.04
CA VAL A 146 -12.12 -15.94 1.26
C VAL A 146 -10.64 -16.13 1.59
N PRO A 147 -9.83 -15.05 1.55
CA PRO A 147 -8.43 -15.15 1.94
C PRO A 147 -8.27 -15.77 3.33
N SER A 148 -7.47 -16.82 3.41
CA SER A 148 -7.23 -17.60 4.63
C SER A 148 -5.86 -18.28 4.57
N GLY A 149 -5.31 -18.64 5.74
CA GLY A 149 -4.05 -19.37 5.83
C GLY A 149 -2.83 -18.54 5.44
N GLU A 150 -1.93 -19.16 4.67
CA GLU A 150 -0.68 -18.55 4.22
C GLU A 150 -0.96 -17.28 3.38
N GLY A 151 -0.18 -16.23 3.60
CA GLY A 151 -0.36 -14.93 2.94
C GLY A 151 -1.25 -13.94 3.71
N LEU A 152 -1.96 -14.39 4.76
CA LEU A 152 -2.54 -13.48 5.75
C LEU A 152 -1.48 -13.02 6.76
N PHE A 153 -1.55 -11.74 7.16
CA PHE A 153 -0.70 -11.17 8.20
C PHE A 153 -1.38 -9.98 8.91
N SER A 154 -0.76 -9.48 9.97
CA SER A 154 -1.20 -8.27 10.68
C SER A 154 -0.07 -7.25 10.70
N PHE A 155 -0.38 -5.95 10.70
CA PHE A 155 0.63 -4.93 10.97
C PHE A 155 0.64 -4.56 12.46
N PRO A 156 1.81 -4.50 13.12
CA PRO A 156 3.14 -4.90 12.62
C PRO A 156 3.31 -6.42 12.50
N SER A 157 4.16 -6.87 11.58
CA SER A 157 4.61 -8.27 11.43
C SER A 157 6.13 -8.39 11.48
N ASP A 158 6.62 -9.62 11.63
CA ASP A 158 8.04 -10.00 11.52
C ASP A 158 8.64 -9.74 10.13
N THR A 159 7.80 -9.78 9.10
CA THR A 159 8.14 -9.44 7.71
C THR A 159 8.05 -7.93 7.41
N TYR A 160 7.68 -7.12 8.40
CA TYR A 160 7.52 -5.67 8.28
C TYR A 160 8.20 -4.95 9.45
N LEU A 161 9.48 -5.25 9.66
CA LEU A 161 10.33 -4.69 10.70
C LEU A 161 11.23 -3.59 10.13
N ALA A 162 11.69 -2.69 11.00
CA ALA A 162 12.68 -1.67 10.63
C ALA A 162 13.97 -2.27 10.04
N THR A 163 14.26 -3.54 10.33
CA THR A 163 15.43 -4.29 9.85
C THR A 163 15.14 -5.20 8.66
N SER A 164 13.88 -5.29 8.19
CA SER A 164 13.54 -6.12 7.02
C SER A 164 14.29 -5.59 5.79
N PRO A 165 14.82 -6.45 4.89
CA PRO A 165 15.67 -6.01 3.78
C PRO A 165 15.05 -4.97 2.84
N GLY A 166 13.72 -5.00 2.68
CA GLY A 166 12.97 -4.01 1.90
C GLY A 166 12.70 -2.68 2.59
N ILE A 167 12.98 -2.60 3.90
CA ILE A 167 12.78 -1.43 4.77
C ILE A 167 14.14 -0.87 5.20
N TYR A 168 15.07 -1.71 5.63
CA TYR A 168 16.48 -1.35 5.78
C TYR A 168 17.22 -1.60 4.46
N TYR A 169 16.96 -0.70 3.51
CA TYR A 169 17.38 -0.87 2.13
C TYR A 169 18.85 -0.47 1.94
N LYS A 170 19.73 -1.47 1.89
CA LYS A 170 21.16 -1.35 1.59
C LYS A 170 21.57 -1.92 0.24
N GLU A 171 20.61 -2.46 -0.50
CA GLU A 171 20.87 -3.06 -1.79
C GLU A 171 21.23 -1.97 -2.82
N THR A 172 22.30 -2.19 -3.56
CA THR A 172 22.82 -1.28 -4.59
C THR A 172 22.23 -1.56 -5.97
N ASP A 173 21.77 -2.79 -6.20
CA ASP A 173 21.08 -3.22 -7.41
C ASP A 173 19.57 -3.22 -7.17
N PRO A 174 18.82 -2.19 -7.60
CA PRO A 174 17.40 -2.06 -7.31
C PRO A 174 16.55 -3.18 -7.92
N THR A 175 17.06 -3.93 -8.92
CA THR A 175 16.36 -5.09 -9.48
C THR A 175 16.25 -6.27 -8.50
N LYS A 176 17.05 -6.27 -7.42
CA LYS A 176 17.02 -7.27 -6.35
C LYS A 176 16.20 -6.84 -5.14
N TYR A 177 15.41 -5.77 -5.27
CA TYR A 177 14.57 -5.29 -4.18
C TYR A 177 13.66 -6.38 -3.61
N GLN A 178 13.72 -6.57 -2.29
CA GLN A 178 12.89 -7.53 -1.58
C GLN A 178 11.72 -6.79 -0.93
N PHE A 179 10.50 -7.02 -1.42
CA PHE A 179 9.32 -6.40 -0.84
C PHE A 179 9.11 -6.85 0.62
N PRO A 180 8.76 -5.94 1.54
CA PRO A 180 8.35 -6.33 2.87
C PRO A 180 6.93 -6.94 2.86
N GLY A 181 6.60 -7.64 3.95
CA GLY A 181 5.36 -8.39 4.09
C GLY A 181 5.33 -9.70 3.26
N PRO A 182 4.17 -10.40 3.24
CA PRO A 182 4.02 -11.63 2.46
C PRO A 182 4.06 -11.35 0.95
N ALA A 183 4.14 -12.41 0.14
CA ALA A 183 3.92 -12.34 -1.30
C ALA A 183 2.50 -11.82 -1.62
N VAL A 184 2.26 -11.44 -2.88
CA VAL A 184 0.89 -11.19 -3.36
C VAL A 184 0.07 -12.46 -3.15
N TYR A 185 -1.15 -12.31 -2.64
CA TYR A 185 -2.04 -13.42 -2.35
C TYR A 185 -2.55 -14.03 -3.65
N GLU A 186 -2.58 -15.36 -3.71
CA GLU A 186 -3.09 -16.11 -4.86
C GLU A 186 -4.60 -16.35 -4.68
N PHE A 187 -5.41 -15.96 -5.67
CA PHE A 187 -6.88 -15.99 -5.62
C PHE A 187 -7.49 -17.14 -6.43
#